data_AF-A0A9W4MD40-F1
#
_entry.id   AF-A0A9W4MD40-F1
#
_cell.length_a   1.000
_cell.length_b   1.000
_cell.length_c   1.000
_cell.angle_alpha   90.00
_cell.angle_beta   90.00
_cell.angle_gamma   90.00
#
_symmetry.space_group_name_H-M   'P 1'
#
loop_
_entity.id
_entity.type
_entity.pdbx_description
1 polymer ?
#
loop_
_entity_poly.entity_id
_entity_poly.type
_entity_poly.pdbx_seq_one_letter_code
_entity_poly.pdbx_strand_id
1 'polypeptide(L)' 'MPVVSLGANKRVALFSADDLAWTPEKATQLSKLGTALANGNNARPRRDIWISGNASPMAKRELQRQGWIVKSNAFGSLR' A
#
# COMPACT_ATOMS: atom_id res chain seq x y z
N MET A 1 1.13 -1.19 -12.54
CA MET A 1 0.25 -1.49 -11.39
C MET A 1 -1.15 -1.01 -11.74
N PRO A 2 -2.15 -1.88 -11.84
CA PRO A 2 -3.52 -1.45 -12.12
C PRO A 2 -4.10 -0.70 -10.92
N VAL A 3 -4.73 0.45 -11.15
CA VAL A 3 -5.53 1.19 -10.16
C VAL A 3 -6.98 1.03 -10.56
N VAL A 4 -7.79 0.46 -9.66
CA VAL A 4 -9.22 0.23 -9.85
C VAL A 4 -9.99 1.20 -8.97
N SER A 5 -10.92 1.96 -9.55
CA SER A 5 -11.84 2.81 -8.81
C SER A 5 -13.09 2.02 -8.43
N LEU A 6 -13.30 1.80 -7.14
CA LEU A 6 -14.50 1.17 -6.58
C LEU A 6 -15.49 2.26 -6.16
N GLY A 7 -16.18 2.85 -7.14
CA GLY A 7 -17.10 3.98 -6.92
C GLY A 7 -16.39 5.33 -6.72
N ALA A 8 -17.16 6.36 -6.34
CA ALA A 8 -16.72 7.76 -6.39
C ALA A 8 -15.50 8.08 -5.50
N ASN A 9 -15.30 7.35 -4.39
CA ASN A 9 -14.35 7.75 -3.34
C ASN A 9 -13.36 6.66 -2.90
N LYS A 10 -13.34 5.48 -3.54
CA LYS A 10 -12.41 4.41 -3.19
C LYS A 10 -11.57 4.02 -4.40
N ARG A 11 -10.26 4.03 -4.23
CA ARG A 11 -9.29 3.52 -5.21
C ARG A 11 -8.48 2.41 -4.57
N VAL A 12 -8.35 1.32 -5.29
CA VAL A 12 -7.58 0.15 -4.88
C VAL A 12 -6.51 -0.08 -5.93
N ALA A 13 -5.30 -0.35 -5.48
CA ALA A 13 -4.22 -0.76 -6.35
C ALA A 13 -3.66 -2.08 -5.82
N LEU A 14 -3.43 -3.02 -6.73
CA LEU A 14 -2.84 -4.31 -6.39
C LEU A 14 -1.36 -4.30 -6.77
N PHE A 15 -0.54 -4.77 -5.83
CA PHE A 15 0.89 -4.97 -5.99
C PHE A 15 1.25 -6.38 -5.52
N SER A 16 1.95 -7.12 -6.37
CA SER A 16 2.53 -8.42 -6.01
C SER A 16 4.02 -8.26 -5.73
N ALA A 17 4.48 -8.90 -4.66
CA ALA A 17 5.88 -9.05 -4.33
C ALA A 17 6.07 -10.38 -3.59
N ASP A 18 7.11 -11.13 -3.95
CA ASP A 18 7.43 -12.41 -3.29
C ASP A 18 7.85 -12.19 -1.83
N ASP A 19 8.65 -11.15 -1.57
CA ASP A 19 8.97 -10.67 -0.24
C ASP A 19 9.02 -9.13 -0.21
N LEU A 20 8.40 -8.50 0.78
CA LEU A 20 8.37 -7.04 0.90
C LEU A 20 9.58 -6.54 1.72
N ALA A 21 10.76 -6.63 1.12
CA ALA A 21 11.96 -5.92 1.54
C ALA A 21 11.93 -4.45 1.10
N TRP A 22 12.40 -3.53 1.95
CA TRP A 22 12.47 -2.12 1.57
C TRP A 22 13.71 -1.85 0.72
N THR A 23 13.54 -1.82 -0.60
CA THR A 23 14.57 -1.40 -1.56
C THR A 23 14.24 -0.01 -2.11
N PRO A 24 15.23 0.74 -2.65
CA PRO A 24 14.99 2.04 -3.27
C PRO A 24 13.93 1.99 -4.39
N GLU A 25 13.89 0.89 -5.14
CA GLU A 25 12.91 0.67 -6.22
C GLU A 25 11.50 0.50 -5.66
N LYS A 26 11.32 -0.33 -4.62
CA LYS A 26 10.01 -0.52 -3.97
C LYS A 26 9.56 0.75 -3.27
N ALA A 27 10.48 1.50 -2.65
CA ALA A 27 10.19 2.82 -2.08
C ALA A 27 9.66 3.77 -3.15
N THR A 28 10.30 3.81 -4.33
CA THR A 28 9.86 4.64 -5.45
C THR A 28 8.49 4.22 -5.98
N GLN A 29 8.25 2.92 -6.12
CA GLN A 29 6.96 2.39 -6.59
C GLN A 29 5.83 2.70 -5.59
N LEU A 30 6.04 2.50 -4.29
CA LEU A 30 5.05 2.78 -3.26
C LEU A 30 4.78 4.28 -3.09
N SER A 31 5.79 5.12 -3.24
CA SER A 31 5.62 6.58 -3.27
C SER A 31 4.77 7.01 -4.47
N LYS A 32 5.07 6.50 -5.68
CA LYS A 32 4.26 6.76 -6.89
C LYS A 32 2.81 6.30 -6.72
N LEU A 33 2.61 5.15 -6.06
CA LEU A 33 1.28 4.64 -5.72
C LEU A 33 0.52 5.60 -4.80
N GLY A 34 1.19 6.08 -3.74
CA GLY A 34 0.63 7.05 -2.81
C GLY A 34 0.19 8.33 -3.51
N THR A 35 1.00 8.86 -4.43
CA THR A 35 0.66 10.04 -5.25
C THR A 35 -0.51 9.76 -6.20
N ALA A 36 -0.53 8.61 -6.88
CA ALA A 36 -1.61 8.24 -7.80
C ALA A 36 -2.96 8.08 -7.09
N LEU A 37 -2.96 7.57 -5.86
CA LEU A 37 -4.16 7.45 -5.03
C LEU A 37 -4.60 8.80 -4.44
N ALA A 38 -3.66 9.72 -4.18
CA ALA A 38 -3.95 11.06 -3.67
C ALA A 38 -4.53 12.02 -4.73
N ASN A 39 -4.13 11.88 -6.01
CA ASN A 39 -4.53 12.75 -7.12
C ASN A 39 -6.01 12.58 -7.57
N GLY A 40 -6.94 12.45 -6.63
CA GLY A 40 -8.36 12.38 -6.94
C GLY A 40 -9.31 12.57 -5.78
N ASN A 41 -8.81 12.98 -4.61
CA ASN A 41 -9.65 13.24 -3.45
C ASN A 41 -9.13 14.47 -2.69
N ASN A 42 -9.98 15.48 -2.49
CA ASN A 42 -9.63 16.74 -1.81
C ASN A 42 -9.41 16.57 -0.29
N ALA A 43 -9.77 15.42 0.28
CA ALA A 43 -9.50 15.05 1.66
C ALA A 43 -8.30 14.09 1.72
N ARG A 44 -7.42 14.23 2.73
CA ARG A 44 -6.33 13.28 3.01
C ARG A 44 -6.90 11.86 3.03
N PRO A 45 -6.68 11.04 1.98
CA PRO A 45 -7.35 9.75 1.90
C PRO A 45 -6.73 8.82 2.93
N ARG A 46 -7.58 8.09 3.65
CA ARG A 46 -7.11 6.99 4.50
C ARG A 46 -6.46 5.94 3.59
N ARG A 47 -5.15 5.76 3.77
CA ARG A 47 -4.33 4.85 2.97
C ARG A 47 -4.09 3.57 3.75
N ASP A 48 -4.79 2.50 3.39
CA ASP A 48 -4.57 1.18 3.95
C ASP A 48 -3.72 0.35 2.97
N ILE A 49 -2.70 -0.36 3.46
CA ILE A 49 -1.94 -1.34 2.68
C ILE A 49 -2.07 -2.73 3.34
N TRP A 50 -2.50 -3.69 2.53
CA TRP A 50 -2.79 -5.06 2.95
C TRP A 50 -1.75 -5.97 2.32
N ILE A 51 -0.94 -6.60 3.16
CA ILE A 51 0.19 -7.42 2.75
C ILE A 51 -0.17 -8.86 3.08
N SER A 52 -0.22 -9.71 2.05
CA SER A 52 -0.57 -11.13 2.18
C SER A 52 0.47 -11.91 2.99
N GLY A 53 1.75 -11.58 2.79
CA GLY A 53 2.87 -12.19 3.52
C GLY A 53 3.48 -11.30 4.60
N ASN A 54 4.75 -11.59 4.90
CA ASN A 54 5.55 -10.77 5.80
C ASN A 54 6.05 -9.50 5.10
N ALA A 55 6.33 -8.50 5.92
CA ALA A 55 7.01 -7.28 5.50
C ALA A 55 8.14 -7.00 6.47
N SER A 56 9.30 -6.62 5.94
CA SER A 56 10.44 -6.26 6.77
C SER A 56 10.07 -5.14 7.76
N PRO A 57 10.63 -5.11 8.99
CA PRO A 57 10.36 -4.04 9.95
C PRO A 57 10.62 -2.64 9.39
N MET A 58 11.64 -2.51 8.53
CA MET A 58 11.98 -1.28 7.83
C MET A 58 10.87 -0.86 6.86
N ALA A 59 10.35 -1.78 6.05
CA ALA A 59 9.23 -1.48 5.14
C ALA A 59 7.99 -1.02 5.90
N LYS A 60 7.66 -1.67 7.03
CA LYS A 60 6.53 -1.26 7.88
C LYS A 60 6.70 0.18 8.41
N ARG A 61 7.89 0.50 8.92
CA ARG A 61 8.20 1.84 9.46
C ARG A 61 8.10 2.92 8.37
N GLU A 62 8.66 2.68 7.19
CA GLU A 62 8.63 3.66 6.11
C GLU A 62 7.21 3.87 5.54
N LEU A 63 6.44 2.81 5.39
CA LEU A 63 5.02 2.91 5.03
C LEU A 63 4.22 3.71 6.07
N GLN A 64 4.43 3.44 7.35
CA GLN A 64 3.79 4.19 8.43
C GLN A 64 4.21 5.67 8.44
N ARG A 65 5.50 5.97 8.22
CA ARG A 65 6.01 7.35 8.07
C ARG A 65 5.33 8.09 6.92
N GLN A 66 5.07 7.38 5.83
CA GLN A 66 4.35 7.92 4.69
C GLN A 66 2.84 8.04 4.94
N GLY A 67 2.32 7.63 6.11
CA GLY A 67 0.92 7.75 6.50
C GLY A 67 0.04 6.58 6.06
N TRP A 68 0.64 5.40 5.80
CA TRP A 68 -0.10 4.17 5.52
C TRP A 68 -0.45 3.41 6.80
N ILE A 69 -1.65 2.86 6.85
CA ILE A 69 -2.06 1.85 7.83
C ILE A 69 -1.65 0.48 7.28
N VAL A 70 -0.63 -0.12 7.89
CA VAL A 70 -0.03 -1.38 7.42
C VAL A 70 -0.71 -2.56 8.10
N LYS A 71 -1.30 -3.46 7.29
CA LYS A 71 -1.89 -4.74 7.73
C LYS A 71 -1.11 -5.88 7.10
N SER A 72 -0.27 -6.57 7.88
CA SER A 72 0.46 -7.77 7.43
C SER A 72 -0.32 -9.05 7.71
N ASN A 73 -0.01 -10.14 6.99
CA ASN A 73 -0.74 -11.41 7.04
C ASN A 73 -2.25 -11.26 6.78
N ALA A 74 -2.62 -10.28 5.94
CA ALA A 74 -4.01 -9.83 5.80
C ALA A 74 -4.96 -10.91 5.23
N PHE A 75 -4.40 -11.96 4.63
CA PHE A 75 -5.15 -13.10 4.08
C PHE A 75 -4.78 -14.44 4.74
N GLY A 76 -3.89 -14.45 5.73
CA GLY A 76 -3.44 -15.67 6.41
C GLY A 76 -4.51 -16.29 7.33
N SER A 77 -5.56 -15.53 7.66
CA SER A 77 -6.68 -15.98 8.50
C SER A 77 -7.90 -16.47 7.72
N LEU A 78 -7.85 -16.55 6.39
CA LEU A 78 -8.85 -17.26 5.59
C LEU A 78 -8.56 -18.76 5.66
N ARG A 79 -8.94 -19.39 6.78
CA ARG A 79 -8.86 -20.83 6.97
C ARG A 79 -10.20 -21.35 7.50
#